data_AF-A0A972VAV9-F1
#
_entry.id   AF-A0A972VAV9-F1
#
_cell.length_a   1.000
_cell.length_b   1.000
_cell.length_c   1.000
_cell.angle_alpha   90.00
_cell.angle_beta   90.00
_cell.angle_gamma   90.00
#
_symmetry.space_group_name_H-M   'P 1'
#
loop_
_entity.id
_entity.type
_entity.pdbx_description
1 polymer ?
#
loop_
_entity_poly.entity_id
_entity_poly.type
_entity_poly.pdbx_seq_one_letter_code
_entity_poly.pdbx_strand_id
1 'polypeptide(L)'
;MKCSSLDKLLIVKKDGTFVVVPPPETHYVDDSLLWCGLYKRDYVFTAVYTEWGVTYIKRFKIGGTIMARDYHYIPEKARLDLCEFGTPETIYVKYKQAKGLRIHQQTFTPGEILIKGVKAKGKQITAKAIAYIANKPGRWWDKNIKSPKGLLL
;
A
#
# COMPACT_ATOMS: atom_id res chain seq x y z
N MET A 1 10.69 -10.02 18.43
CA MET A 1 10.96 -10.81 17.21
C MET A 1 12.25 -11.58 17.44
N LYS A 2 12.30 -12.89 17.15
CA LYS A 2 13.56 -13.67 17.23
C LYS A 2 14.12 -13.82 15.82
N CYS A 3 15.39 -13.49 15.63
CA CYS A 3 16.13 -13.62 14.37
C CYS A 3 17.58 -13.99 14.69
N SER A 4 18.20 -14.73 13.78
CA SER A 4 19.62 -15.07 13.79
C SER A 4 20.45 -14.01 13.06
N SER A 5 21.77 -14.04 13.23
CA SER A 5 22.70 -13.15 12.51
C SER A 5 22.71 -13.36 10.98
N LEU A 6 22.21 -14.51 10.51
CA LEU A 6 22.12 -14.84 9.08
C LEU A 6 20.82 -14.37 8.44
N ASP A 7 19.85 -13.95 9.26
CA ASP A 7 18.58 -13.44 8.76
C ASP A 7 18.75 -12.07 8.14
N LYS A 8 17.70 -11.63 7.44
CA LYS A 8 17.58 -10.28 6.90
C LYS A 8 16.26 -9.70 7.36
N LEU A 9 16.25 -8.42 7.72
CA LEU A 9 15.04 -7.69 8.06
C LEU A 9 14.61 -6.84 6.87
N LEU A 10 13.34 -6.86 6.56
CA LEU A 10 12.71 -5.93 5.63
C LEU A 10 11.99 -4.87 6.46
N ILE A 11 12.31 -3.61 6.19
CA ILE A 11 11.65 -2.44 6.79
C ILE A 11 10.93 -1.71 5.67
N VAL A 12 9.62 -1.54 5.81
CA VAL A 12 8.77 -0.79 4.89
C VAL A 12 8.34 0.49 5.59
N LYS A 13 8.48 1.63 4.91
CA LYS A 13 8.26 2.97 5.43
C LYS A 13 7.05 3.64 4.79
N LYS A 14 6.45 4.59 5.52
CA LYS A 14 5.27 5.39 5.13
C LYS A 14 5.56 6.38 4.01
N ASP A 15 6.83 6.70 3.77
CA ASP A 15 7.30 7.56 2.67
C ASP A 15 7.29 6.87 1.29
N GLY A 16 6.92 5.59 1.22
CA GLY A 16 6.95 4.83 -0.02
C GLY A 16 8.26 4.12 -0.32
N THR A 17 9.16 4.01 0.67
CA THR A 17 10.44 3.28 0.56
C THR A 17 10.49 2.00 1.40
N PHE A 18 11.34 1.07 1.00
CA PHE A 18 11.73 -0.05 1.84
C PHE A 18 13.25 -0.27 1.80
N VAL A 19 13.78 -0.90 2.83
CA VAL A 19 15.18 -1.31 2.93
C VAL A 19 15.28 -2.72 3.48
N VAL A 20 16.30 -3.47 3.04
CA VAL A 20 16.65 -4.78 3.62
C VAL A 20 17.98 -4.65 4.35
N VAL A 21 18.00 -4.96 5.64
CA VAL A 21 19.17 -4.81 6.52
C VAL A 21 19.46 -6.11 7.27
N PRO A 22 20.71 -6.38 7.69
CA PRO A 22 20.96 -7.43 8.66
C PRO A 22 20.30 -7.07 9.99
N PRO A 23 19.87 -8.04 10.82
CA PRO A 23 19.35 -7.77 12.15
C PRO A 23 20.39 -7.04 13.01
N PRO A 24 20.14 -5.78 13.40
CA PRO A 24 21.02 -5.09 14.33
C PRO A 24 20.69 -5.50 15.77
N GLU A 25 21.64 -5.31 16.68
CA GLU A 25 21.38 -5.48 18.12
C GLU A 25 20.32 -4.49 18.63
N THR A 26 20.30 -3.27 18.07
CA THR A 26 19.27 -2.26 18.30
C THR A 26 19.10 -1.42 17.03
N HIS A 27 17.84 -1.18 16.62
CA HIS A 27 17.53 -0.28 15.51
C HIS A 27 16.48 0.72 15.95
N TYR A 28 16.78 2.01 15.78
CA TYR A 28 15.79 3.06 15.89
C TYR A 28 15.22 3.33 14.51
N VAL A 29 13.92 3.06 14.36
CA VAL A 29 13.14 3.53 13.21
C VAL A 29 12.28 4.67 13.73
N ASP A 30 12.24 5.75 12.97
CA ASP A 30 11.36 6.89 13.24
C ASP A 30 9.87 6.51 13.07
N ASP A 31 9.00 7.50 13.19
CA ASP A 31 7.55 7.33 13.01
C ASP A 31 7.16 6.94 11.58
N SER A 32 8.11 6.82 10.65
CA SER A 32 7.88 6.35 9.29
C SER A 32 7.68 4.84 9.21
N LEU A 33 7.96 4.07 10.28
CA LEU A 33 7.78 2.62 10.25
C LEU A 33 6.33 2.24 9.89
N LEU A 34 6.18 1.46 8.82
CA LEU A 34 4.90 0.90 8.39
C LEU A 34 4.84 -0.60 8.67
N TRP A 35 5.89 -1.33 8.35
CA TRP A 35 5.98 -2.77 8.59
C TRP A 35 7.45 -3.20 8.76
N CYS A 36 7.71 -4.15 9.65
CA CYS A 36 9.01 -4.77 9.83
C CYS A 36 8.87 -6.28 10.06
N GLY A 37 9.75 -7.07 9.46
CA GLY A 37 9.78 -8.52 9.64
C GLY A 37 10.92 -9.19 8.88
N LEU A 38 11.00 -10.52 8.99
CA LEU A 38 12.03 -11.30 8.29
C LEU A 38 11.83 -11.16 6.79
N TYR A 39 12.85 -10.74 6.06
CA TYR A 39 12.78 -10.63 4.62
C TYR A 39 12.58 -12.01 3.98
N LYS A 40 11.52 -12.11 3.17
CA LYS A 40 11.35 -13.21 2.21
C LYS A 40 11.09 -12.65 0.82
N ARG A 41 11.71 -13.27 -0.19
CA ARG A 41 11.69 -12.82 -1.59
C ARG A 41 10.27 -12.80 -2.18
N ASP A 42 9.41 -13.69 -1.70
CA ASP A 42 8.05 -13.94 -2.17
C ASP A 42 6.98 -13.07 -1.50
N TYR A 43 7.37 -12.26 -0.51
CA TYR A 43 6.44 -11.34 0.15
C TYR A 43 5.78 -10.38 -0.82
N VAL A 44 4.46 -10.36 -0.73
CA VAL A 44 3.57 -9.52 -1.51
C VAL A 44 3.10 -8.38 -0.63
N PHE A 45 3.06 -7.18 -1.18
CA PHE A 45 2.44 -6.01 -0.58
C PHE A 45 1.38 -5.45 -1.52
N THR A 46 0.38 -4.81 -0.94
CA THR A 46 -0.62 -4.03 -1.67
C THR A 46 -0.44 -2.57 -1.29
N ALA A 47 -0.13 -1.71 -2.26
CA ALA A 47 -0.02 -0.28 -2.06
C ALA A 47 -1.10 0.46 -2.86
N VAL A 48 -1.69 1.47 -2.22
CA VAL A 48 -2.51 2.49 -2.86
C VAL A 48 -1.77 3.82 -2.71
N TYR A 49 -1.64 4.55 -3.81
CA TYR A 49 -0.92 5.82 -3.83
C TYR A 49 -1.54 6.79 -4.83
N THR A 50 -1.37 8.09 -4.57
CA THR A 50 -1.87 9.16 -5.43
C THR A 50 -0.71 9.91 -6.06
N GLU A 51 -0.70 9.98 -7.39
CA GLU A 51 0.28 10.69 -8.21
C GLU A 51 -0.48 11.67 -9.11
N TRP A 52 -0.14 12.97 -9.04
CA TRP A 52 -0.78 14.04 -9.82
C TRP A 52 -2.32 14.06 -9.76
N GLY A 53 -2.88 13.77 -8.58
CA GLY A 53 -4.33 13.75 -8.35
C GLY A 53 -5.05 12.48 -8.79
N VAL A 54 -4.33 11.50 -9.36
CA VAL A 54 -4.88 10.20 -9.75
C VAL A 54 -4.41 9.14 -8.76
N THR A 55 -5.35 8.34 -8.26
CA THR A 55 -5.06 7.25 -7.32
C THR A 55 -4.90 5.93 -8.07
N TYR A 56 -3.84 5.22 -7.72
CA TYR A 56 -3.46 3.93 -8.26
C TYR A 56 -3.39 2.88 -7.15
N ILE A 57 -3.59 1.63 -7.54
CA ILE A 57 -3.39 0.45 -6.70
C ILE A 57 -2.41 -0.51 -7.37
N LYS A 58 -1.52 -1.14 -6.59
CA LYS A 58 -0.72 -2.25 -7.09
C LYS A 58 -0.46 -3.30 -6.03
N ARG A 59 -0.35 -4.53 -6.51
CA ARG A 59 0.23 -5.66 -5.79
C ARG A 59 1.63 -5.90 -6.31
N PHE A 60 2.61 -6.00 -5.41
CA PHE A 60 3.99 -6.17 -5.81
C PHE A 60 4.74 -7.13 -4.90
N LYS A 61 5.70 -7.87 -5.47
CA LYS A 61 6.71 -8.60 -4.71
C LYS A 61 7.93 -7.72 -4.47
N ILE A 62 8.54 -7.83 -3.29
CA ILE A 62 9.82 -7.16 -2.99
C ILE A 62 10.91 -7.66 -3.95
N GLY A 63 10.95 -8.96 -4.21
CA GLY A 63 11.96 -9.55 -5.10
C GLY A 63 13.36 -9.48 -4.50
N GLY A 64 14.39 -9.69 -5.33
CA GLY A 64 15.78 -9.62 -4.89
C GLY A 64 16.25 -8.18 -4.71
N THR A 65 16.92 -7.92 -3.59
CA THR A 65 17.39 -6.58 -3.20
C THR A 65 18.86 -6.63 -2.80
N ILE A 66 19.54 -5.50 -2.93
CA ILE A 66 20.85 -5.28 -2.31
C ILE A 66 20.59 -4.77 -0.88
N MET A 67 21.35 -5.28 0.08
CA MET A 67 21.20 -4.87 1.48
C MET A 67 21.66 -3.42 1.69
N ALA A 68 21.11 -2.77 2.73
CA ALA A 68 21.40 -1.40 3.13
C ALA A 68 21.21 -0.35 2.02
N ARG A 69 20.33 -0.64 1.05
CA ARG A 69 19.91 0.28 0.00
C ARG A 69 18.42 0.54 0.08
N ASP A 70 18.02 1.80 0.05
CA ASP A 70 16.63 2.20 -0.05
C ASP A 70 16.09 2.00 -1.47
N TYR A 71 14.85 1.52 -1.54
CA TYR A 71 14.12 1.32 -2.79
C TYR A 71 12.73 1.92 -2.66
N HIS A 72 12.31 2.67 -3.69
CA HIS A 72 10.96 3.17 -3.79
C HIS A 72 10.00 2.08 -4.31
N TYR A 73 8.92 1.85 -3.58
CA TYR A 73 7.83 0.98 -4.00
C TYR A 73 6.61 1.76 -4.50
N ILE A 74 6.63 3.09 -4.52
CA ILE A 74 5.72 3.96 -5.25
C ILE A 74 6.56 5.03 -6.00
N PRO A 75 6.03 5.76 -6.99
CA PRO A 75 6.78 6.88 -7.58
C PRO A 75 7.20 7.90 -6.51
N GLU A 76 8.39 8.47 -6.62
CA GLU A 76 8.98 9.36 -5.59
C GLU A 76 8.13 10.59 -5.27
N LYS A 77 7.40 11.11 -6.26
CA LYS A 77 6.50 12.27 -6.10
C LYS A 77 5.06 11.88 -5.74
N ALA A 78 4.79 10.59 -5.53
CA ALA A 78 3.48 10.12 -5.15
C ALA A 78 3.30 10.18 -3.63
N ARG A 79 2.07 10.45 -3.20
CA ARG A 79 1.67 10.31 -1.79
C ARG A 79 1.18 8.89 -1.55
N LEU A 80 1.72 8.21 -0.54
CA LEU A 80 1.19 6.93 -0.08
C LEU A 80 -0.16 7.14 0.61
N ASP A 81 -1.17 6.38 0.19
CA ASP A 81 -2.52 6.40 0.77
C ASP A 81 -2.75 5.20 1.69
N LEU A 82 -2.24 4.03 1.32
CA LEU A 82 -2.34 2.79 2.07
C LEU A 82 -1.20 1.85 1.65
N CYS A 83 -0.60 1.13 2.59
CA CYS A 83 0.22 -0.04 2.27
C CYS A 83 -0.10 -1.16 3.25
N GLU A 84 -0.31 -2.36 2.73
CA GLU A 84 -0.68 -3.54 3.50
C GLU A 84 0.25 -4.69 3.14
N PHE A 85 0.66 -5.45 4.16
CA PHE A 85 1.30 -6.74 3.94
C PHE A 85 0.29 -7.74 3.39
N GLY A 86 0.63 -8.42 2.30
CA GLY A 86 -0.23 -9.36 1.60
C GLY A 86 -1.23 -8.69 0.66
N THR A 87 -2.38 -9.35 0.49
CA THR A 87 -3.48 -8.90 -0.38
C THR A 87 -4.75 -8.84 0.46
N PRO A 88 -5.17 -7.65 0.90
CA PRO A 88 -6.43 -7.54 1.62
C PRO A 88 -7.59 -7.93 0.70
N GLU A 89 -8.62 -8.55 1.27
CA GLU A 89 -9.80 -9.00 0.52
C GLU A 89 -10.52 -7.82 -0.14
N THR A 90 -10.68 -6.72 0.60
CA THR A 90 -11.35 -5.51 0.16
C THR A 90 -10.59 -4.27 0.62
N ILE A 91 -10.58 -3.25 -0.23
CA ILE A 91 -10.18 -1.88 0.14
C ILE A 91 -11.42 -0.99 0.07
N TYR A 92 -11.65 -0.26 1.15
CA TYR A 92 -12.77 0.66 1.32
C TYR A 92 -12.29 2.08 1.06
N VAL A 93 -12.99 2.81 0.20
CA VAL A 93 -12.66 4.19 -0.17
C VAL A 93 -13.87 5.09 0.03
N LYS A 94 -13.71 6.18 0.77
CA LYS A 94 -14.68 7.28 0.85
C LYS A 94 -14.10 8.54 0.22
N TYR A 95 -14.86 9.14 -0.68
CA TYR A 95 -14.45 10.34 -1.41
C TYR A 95 -14.75 11.62 -0.61
N LYS A 96 -13.96 12.66 -0.86
CA LYS A 96 -14.29 14.02 -0.41
C LYS A 96 -15.57 14.48 -1.09
N GLN A 97 -16.37 15.27 -0.38
CA GLN A 97 -17.57 15.87 -0.97
C GLN A 97 -17.17 16.81 -2.11
N ALA A 98 -17.87 16.69 -3.25
CA ALA A 98 -17.71 17.54 -4.42
C ALA A 98 -19.07 17.73 -5.09
N LYS A 99 -19.26 18.88 -5.76
CA LYS A 99 -20.51 19.19 -6.47
C LYS A 99 -20.77 18.13 -7.55
N GLY A 100 -21.98 17.56 -7.55
CA GLY A 100 -22.39 16.54 -8.53
C GLY A 100 -21.80 15.13 -8.31
N LEU A 101 -21.13 14.89 -7.18
CA LEU A 101 -20.62 13.56 -6.83
C LEU A 101 -21.78 12.60 -6.58
N ARG A 102 -21.96 11.60 -7.45
CA ARG A 102 -23.01 10.58 -7.33
C ARG A 102 -22.62 9.37 -6.49
N ILE A 103 -21.32 9.06 -6.40
CA ILE A 103 -20.79 7.92 -5.67
C ILE A 103 -19.87 8.46 -4.58
N HIS A 104 -20.28 8.31 -3.33
CA HIS A 104 -19.55 8.82 -2.16
C HIS A 104 -18.56 7.82 -1.58
N GLN A 105 -18.79 6.53 -1.79
CA GLN A 105 -17.94 5.46 -1.29
C GLN A 105 -17.95 4.24 -2.22
N GLN A 106 -16.82 3.54 -2.31
CA GLN A 106 -16.62 2.38 -3.18
C GLN A 106 -15.72 1.34 -2.50
N THR A 107 -15.86 0.10 -2.95
CA THR A 107 -14.97 -1.00 -2.58
C THR A 107 -14.15 -1.44 -3.79
N PHE A 108 -12.91 -1.85 -3.55
CA PHE A 108 -12.03 -2.44 -4.55
C PHE A 108 -11.58 -3.81 -4.08
N THR A 109 -11.38 -4.75 -4.99
CA THR A 109 -10.93 -6.12 -4.69
C THR A 109 -9.48 -6.29 -5.18
N PRO A 110 -8.47 -6.13 -4.32
CA PRO A 110 -7.08 -6.22 -4.73
C PRO A 110 -6.71 -7.55 -5.37
N GLY A 111 -7.39 -8.64 -4.99
CA GLY A 111 -7.18 -9.98 -5.55
C GLY A 111 -7.26 -10.05 -7.08
N GLU A 112 -8.00 -9.13 -7.73
CA GLU A 112 -8.16 -9.05 -9.18
C GLU A 112 -6.97 -8.42 -9.91
N ILE A 113 -6.03 -7.82 -9.16
CA ILE A 113 -4.85 -7.18 -9.71
C ILE A 113 -3.70 -8.19 -9.73
N LEU A 114 -3.06 -8.34 -10.88
CA LEU A 114 -1.87 -9.17 -11.00
C LEU A 114 -0.74 -8.66 -10.09
N ILE A 115 0.00 -9.59 -9.48
CA ILE A 115 1.20 -9.29 -8.72
C ILE A 115 2.31 -8.91 -9.71
N LYS A 116 2.88 -7.71 -9.54
CA LYS A 116 3.96 -7.18 -10.40
C LYS A 116 5.29 -7.06 -9.64
N GLY A 117 6.32 -6.54 -10.30
CA GLY A 117 7.56 -6.10 -9.65
C GLY A 117 7.42 -4.73 -8.97
N VAL A 118 8.31 -4.44 -8.02
CA VAL A 118 8.34 -3.18 -7.24
C VAL A 118 8.18 -1.93 -8.10
N LYS A 119 8.96 -1.82 -9.20
CA LYS A 119 9.00 -0.63 -10.06
C LYS A 119 7.79 -0.50 -11.00
N ALA A 120 6.91 -1.49 -11.07
CA ALA A 120 5.78 -1.45 -11.97
C ALA A 120 4.74 -0.39 -11.54
N LYS A 121 4.12 0.26 -12.53
CA LYS A 121 3.00 1.18 -12.30
C LYS A 121 1.73 0.41 -11.90
N GLY A 122 0.99 1.01 -10.97
CA GLY A 122 -0.30 0.50 -10.52
C GLY A 122 -1.42 0.66 -11.55
N LYS A 123 -2.51 -0.05 -11.31
CA LYS A 123 -3.79 0.12 -11.98
C LYS A 123 -4.48 1.36 -11.46
N GLN A 124 -5.10 2.16 -12.31
CA GLN A 124 -5.80 3.36 -11.88
C GLN A 124 -7.16 2.95 -11.27
N ILE A 125 -7.50 3.56 -10.13
CA ILE A 125 -8.78 3.27 -9.44
C ILE A 125 -9.73 4.45 -9.39
N THR A 126 -9.19 5.68 -9.38
CA THR A 126 -10.01 6.90 -9.37
C THR A 126 -9.18 8.14 -9.66
N ALA A 127 -9.83 9.19 -10.16
CA ALA A 127 -9.31 10.56 -10.16
C ALA A 127 -10.05 11.46 -9.14
N LYS A 128 -11.01 10.91 -8.39
CA LYS A 128 -11.74 11.63 -7.34
C LYS A 128 -10.87 11.71 -6.09
N ALA A 129 -10.88 12.87 -5.44
CA ALA A 129 -10.17 13.06 -4.18
C ALA A 129 -10.70 12.13 -3.08
N ILE A 130 -9.80 11.39 -2.44
CA ILE A 130 -10.11 10.46 -1.35
C ILE A 130 -10.08 11.21 -0.01
N ALA A 131 -11.10 10.99 0.82
CA ALA A 131 -11.15 11.45 2.19
C ALA A 131 -10.60 10.39 3.16
N TYR A 132 -11.03 9.14 2.97
CA TYR A 132 -10.63 8.01 3.82
C TYR A 132 -10.40 6.76 2.98
N ILE A 133 -9.41 5.97 3.38
CA ILE A 133 -9.09 4.68 2.78
C ILE A 133 -8.58 3.72 3.84
N ALA A 134 -9.02 2.45 3.78
CA ALA A 134 -8.52 1.40 4.66
C ALA A 134 -8.83 0.00 4.11
N ASN A 135 -8.16 -1.02 4.65
CA ASN A 135 -8.45 -2.44 4.41
C ASN A 135 -9.66 -2.97 5.22
N LYS A 136 -10.21 -2.15 6.14
CA LYS A 136 -11.39 -2.46 6.95
C LYS A 136 -12.28 -1.22 7.04
N PRO A 137 -13.62 -1.38 7.09
CA PRO A 137 -14.51 -0.24 7.22
C PRO A 137 -14.36 0.39 8.61
N GLY A 138 -14.08 1.70 8.65
CA GLY A 138 -14.08 2.49 9.89
C GLY A 138 -15.44 3.11 10.21
N ARG A 139 -15.51 3.94 11.27
CA ARG A 139 -16.73 4.71 11.63
C ARG A 139 -17.21 5.64 10.51
N TRP A 140 -16.33 5.98 9.57
CA TRP A 140 -16.63 6.81 8.40
C TRP A 140 -17.37 6.06 7.28
N TRP A 141 -17.46 4.74 7.32
CA TRP A 141 -18.09 3.92 6.29
C TRP A 141 -19.59 3.72 6.58
N ASP A 142 -20.44 4.04 5.60
CA ASP A 142 -21.88 3.81 5.72
C ASP A 142 -22.24 2.40 5.22
N LYS A 143 -22.70 1.52 6.10
CA LYS A 143 -23.06 0.14 5.71
C LYS A 143 -24.43 0.05 5.04
N ASN A 144 -25.26 1.09 5.13
CA ASN A 144 -26.63 1.10 4.62
C ASN A 144 -26.69 1.53 3.15
N ILE A 145 -25.61 2.11 2.61
CA ILE A 145 -25.52 2.52 1.21
C ILE A 145 -24.90 1.39 0.39
N LYS A 146 -25.60 0.99 -0.69
CA LYS A 146 -25.05 0.08 -1.69
C LYS A 146 -23.80 0.70 -2.32
N SER A 147 -22.64 0.17 -1.96
CA SER A 147 -21.35 0.69 -2.39
C SER A 147 -20.93 -0.04 -3.65
N PRO A 148 -20.87 0.64 -4.82
CA PRO A 148 -20.51 -0.05 -6.05
C PRO A 148 -19.05 -0.47 -6.01
N LYS A 149 -18.77 -1.65 -6.58
CA LYS A 149 -17.41 -2.10 -6.84
C LYS A 149 -16.74 -1.13 -7.81
N GLY A 150 -15.55 -0.66 -7.46
CA GLY A 150 -14.78 0.23 -8.31
C GLY A 150 -14.17 -0.49 -9.51
N LEU A 151 -13.97 0.26 -10.59
CA LEU A 151 -13.34 -0.24 -11.81
C LEU A 151 -11.81 -0.19 -11.67
N LEU A 152 -11.14 -1.23 -12.15
CA LEU A 152 -9.68 -1.31 -12.22
C LEU A 152 -9.25 -1.00 -13.66
N LEU A 153 -8.82 0.24 -13.90
CA LEU A 153 -8.44 0.75 -15.22
C LEU A 153 -6.97 0.43 -15.53
#